data_AF-A0A0C4FEH6-F1
#
_entry.id   AF-A0A0C4FEH6-F1
#
_cell.length_a   1.000
_cell.length_b   1.000
_cell.length_c   1.000
_cell.angle_alpha   90.00
_cell.angle_beta   90.00
_cell.angle_gamma   90.00
#
_symmetry.space_group_name_H-M   'P 1'
#
loop_
_entity.id
_entity.type
_entity.pdbx_description
1 polymer ?
#
loop_
_entity_poly.entity_id
_entity_poly.type
_entity_poly.pdbx_seq_one_letter_code
_entity_poly.pdbx_strand_id
1 'polypeptide(L)'
;YPDVPGFFAEVARVLRPGGHFLYTDSRRNPVVGEWEAALAGIPLRKLAQRDIQDEAKRGLDANTRRSQEIIGRRAPSFLTGLTRYAVNVLDRDLKRGGGFTYRIYLFVKDS
;
A
#
# COMPACT_ATOMS: atom_id res chain seq x y z
N TYR A 1 -6.50 5.64 -7.75
CA TYR A 1 -7.89 5.43 -8.20
C TYR A 1 -8.55 6.77 -8.38
N PRO A 2 -8.89 7.16 -9.62
CA PRO A 2 -9.54 8.44 -9.87
C PRO A 2 -10.99 8.49 -9.32
N ASP A 3 -11.67 7.35 -9.24
CA ASP A 3 -13.00 7.20 -8.63
C ASP A 3 -13.01 5.98 -7.69
N VAL A 4 -12.73 6.21 -6.41
CA VAL A 4 -12.72 5.17 -5.37
C VAL A 4 -14.15 4.68 -5.04
N PRO A 5 -15.16 5.57 -4.87
CA PRO A 5 -16.54 5.14 -4.69
C PRO A 5 -17.08 4.26 -5.82
N GLY A 6 -16.85 4.64 -7.08
CA GLY A 6 -17.30 3.87 -8.25
C GLY A 6 -16.69 2.47 -8.29
N PHE A 7 -15.42 2.33 -7.92
CA PHE A 7 -14.77 1.02 -7.78
C PHE A 7 -15.49 0.12 -6.77
N PHE A 8 -15.78 0.62 -5.56
CA PHE A 8 -16.44 -0.19 -4.54
C PHE A 8 -17.91 -0.49 -4.87
N ALA A 9 -18.60 0.43 -5.54
CA ALA A 9 -19.95 0.19 -6.06
C ALA A 9 -19.96 -0.98 -7.07
N GLU A 10 -18.99 -1.00 -7.98
CA GLU A 10 -18.88 -2.07 -8.97
C GLU A 10 -18.51 -3.42 -8.33
N VAL A 11 -17.59 -3.43 -7.36
CA VAL A 11 -17.27 -4.64 -6.58
C VAL A 11 -18.53 -5.20 -5.92
N ALA A 12 -19.32 -4.35 -5.26
CA ALA A 12 -20.55 -4.79 -4.62
C ALA A 12 -21.60 -5.28 -5.64
N ARG A 13 -21.67 -4.68 -6.82
CA ARG A 13 -22.58 -5.11 -7.90
C ARG A 13 -22.23 -6.53 -8.38
N VAL A 14 -20.95 -6.82 -8.61
CA VAL A 14 -20.51 -8.11 -9.18
C VAL A 14 -20.37 -9.22 -8.15
N LEU A 15 -20.18 -8.89 -6.87
CA LEU A 15 -20.06 -9.90 -5.83
C LEU A 15 -21.42 -10.57 -5.60
N ARG A 16 -21.44 -11.91 -5.53
CA ARG A 16 -22.65 -12.64 -5.14
C ARG A 16 -22.96 -12.43 -3.65
N PRO A 17 -24.22 -12.57 -3.20
CA PRO A 17 -24.54 -12.68 -1.77
C PRO A 17 -23.65 -13.71 -1.05
N GLY A 18 -23.11 -13.35 0.11
CA GLY A 18 -22.14 -14.14 0.87
C GLY A 18 -20.72 -14.20 0.27
N GLY A 19 -20.49 -13.53 -0.86
CA GLY A 19 -19.18 -13.40 -1.48
C GLY A 19 -18.25 -12.53 -0.65
N HIS A 20 -16.95 -12.87 -0.67
CA HIS A 20 -15.93 -12.17 0.10
C HIS A 20 -15.06 -11.32 -0.82
N PHE A 21 -14.67 -10.15 -0.33
CA PHE A 21 -13.78 -9.23 -1.03
C PHE A 21 -12.59 -8.88 -0.12
N LEU A 22 -11.40 -9.25 -0.57
CA LEU A 22 -10.14 -8.91 0.08
C LEU A 22 -9.59 -7.65 -0.59
N TYR A 23 -9.40 -6.59 0.21
CA TYR A 23 -8.89 -5.32 -0.26
C TYR A 23 -7.63 -4.96 0.51
N THR A 24 -6.62 -4.47 -0.19
CA THR A 24 -5.40 -3.96 0.44
C THR A 24 -4.84 -2.79 -0.35
N ASP A 25 -4.35 -1.79 0.38
CA ASP A 25 -3.78 -0.59 -0.22
C ASP A 25 -2.84 0.10 0.77
N SER A 26 -1.95 0.94 0.23
CA SER A 26 -1.04 1.78 1.01
C SER A 26 -1.41 3.25 0.81
N ARG A 27 -1.53 4.00 1.91
CA ARG A 27 -1.89 5.43 1.86
C ARG A 27 -0.89 6.26 2.64
N ARG A 28 -0.52 7.41 2.08
CA ARG A 28 0.27 8.44 2.77
C ARG A 28 -0.66 9.32 3.62
N ASN A 29 -0.18 9.83 4.75
CA ASN A 29 -0.91 10.86 5.48
C ASN A 29 -0.94 12.15 4.62
N PRO A 30 -2.05 12.91 4.48
CA PRO A 30 -3.24 12.98 5.34
C PRO A 30 -4.48 12.15 4.89
N VAL A 31 -4.42 11.44 3.75
CA VAL A 31 -5.64 10.88 3.11
C VAL A 31 -6.22 9.64 3.81
N VAL A 32 -5.63 9.21 4.93
CA VAL A 32 -6.06 8.00 5.66
C VAL A 32 -7.47 8.15 6.23
N GLY A 33 -7.82 9.33 6.74
CA GLY A 33 -9.16 9.58 7.30
C GLY A 33 -10.26 9.52 6.24
N GLU A 34 -10.05 10.22 5.11
CA GLU A 34 -10.96 10.17 3.96
C GLU A 34 -11.10 8.75 3.39
N TRP A 35 -9.99 8.01 3.36
CA TRP A 35 -9.98 6.63 2.91
C TRP A 35 -10.79 5.70 3.82
N GLU A 36 -10.62 5.80 5.14
CA GLU A 36 -11.42 5.02 6.11
C GLU A 36 -12.90 5.38 6.04
N ALA A 37 -13.23 6.66 5.86
CA ALA A 37 -14.61 7.11 5.67
C ALA A 37 -15.22 6.53 4.38
N ALA A 38 -14.47 6.52 3.28
CA ALA A 38 -14.91 5.90 2.03
C ALA A 38 -15.13 4.39 2.19
N LEU A 39 -14.24 3.69 2.89
CA LEU A 39 -14.36 2.26 3.19
C LEU A 39 -15.54 1.95 4.11
N ALA A 40 -15.87 2.83 5.05
CA ALA A 40 -17.04 2.67 5.92
C ALA A 40 -18.36 2.85 5.16
N GLY A 41 -18.36 3.60 4.06
CA GLY A 41 -19.54 3.87 3.22
C GLY A 41 -19.82 2.84 2.13
N ILE A 42 -18.99 1.80 1.98
CA ILE A 42 -19.20 0.79 0.93
C ILE A 42 -20.37 -0.13 1.29
N PRO A 43 -21.16 -0.61 0.32
CA PRO A 43 -22.28 -1.52 0.56
C PRO A 43 -21.79 -2.99 0.78
N LEU A 44 -20.77 -3.16 1.62
CA LEU A 44 -20.22 -4.44 2.05
C LEU A 44 -19.88 -4.36 3.55
N ARG A 45 -20.14 -5.44 4.29
CA ARG A 45 -19.85 -5.48 5.72
C ARG A 45 -18.39 -5.86 5.96
N LYS A 46 -17.68 -5.07 6.77
CA LYS A 46 -16.29 -5.35 7.19
C LYS A 46 -16.27 -6.51 8.19
N LEU A 47 -15.54 -7.57 7.88
CA LEU A 47 -15.33 -8.72 8.76
C LEU A 47 -14.03 -8.62 9.55
N ALA A 48 -12.96 -8.16 8.91
CA ALA A 48 -11.65 -8.07 9.54
C ALA A 48 -10.82 -6.93 8.94
N GLN A 49 -9.87 -6.46 9.72
CA GLN A 49 -8.88 -5.47 9.31
C GLN A 49 -7.55 -5.78 10.00
N ARG A 50 -6.45 -5.51 9.30
CA ARG A 50 -5.11 -5.56 9.86
C ARG A 50 -4.26 -4.43 9.29
N ASP A 51 -3.60 -3.69 10.18
CA ASP A 51 -2.49 -2.81 9.79
C ASP A 51 -1.21 -3.65 9.69
N ILE A 52 -0.55 -3.58 8.54
CA ILE A 52 0.70 -4.27 8.24
C ILE A 52 1.81 -3.28 7.86
N GLN A 53 1.69 -2.02 8.28
CA GLN A 53 2.68 -0.98 8.00
C GLN A 53 4.10 -1.43 8.36
N ASP A 54 4.28 -2.03 9.54
CA ASP A 54 5.61 -2.37 10.03
C ASP A 54 6.19 -3.58 9.30
N GLU A 55 5.37 -4.57 8.96
CA GLU A 55 5.69 -5.65 8.05
C GLU A 55 6.10 -5.11 6.67
N ALA A 56 5.32 -4.17 6.12
CA ALA A 56 5.58 -3.56 4.82
C ALA A 56 6.88 -2.76 4.82
N LYS A 57 7.17 -2.01 5.89
CA LYS A 57 8.45 -1.32 6.08
C LYS A 57 9.63 -2.30 6.09
N ARG A 58 9.53 -3.41 6.85
CA ARG A 58 10.57 -4.45 6.85
C ARG A 58 10.78 -5.07 5.47
N GLY A 59 9.69 -5.34 4.75
CA GLY A 59 9.75 -5.86 3.38
C GLY A 59 10.43 -4.88 2.41
N LEU A 60 10.08 -3.59 2.49
CA LEU A 60 10.70 -2.54 1.67
C LEU A 60 12.19 -2.39 2.00
N ASP A 61 12.57 -2.35 3.28
CA ASP A 61 13.97 -2.24 3.70
C ASP A 61 14.80 -3.44 3.17
N ALA A 62 14.26 -4.66 3.26
CA ALA A 62 14.92 -5.85 2.73
C ALA A 62 15.09 -5.79 1.19
N ASN A 63 14.07 -5.31 0.48
CA ASN A 63 14.12 -5.15 -0.97
C ASN A 63 15.11 -4.04 -1.40
N THR A 64 15.18 -2.95 -0.65
CA THR A 64 16.14 -1.85 -0.87
C THR A 64 17.57 -2.36 -0.71
N ARG A 65 17.87 -3.13 0.34
CA ARG A 65 19.19 -3.75 0.53
C ARG A 65 19.57 -4.64 -0.66
N ARG A 66 18.67 -5.53 -1.07
CA ARG A 66 18.87 -6.40 -2.24
C ARG A 66 19.12 -5.61 -3.53
N SER A 67 18.36 -4.54 -3.75
CA SER A 67 18.52 -3.67 -4.92
C SER A 67 19.88 -2.96 -4.92
N GLN A 68 20.33 -2.47 -3.76
CA GLN A 68 21.65 -1.86 -3.59
C GLN A 68 22.79 -2.87 -3.86
N GLU A 69 22.65 -4.12 -3.43
CA GLU A 69 23.62 -5.19 -3.71
C GLU A 69 23.72 -5.51 -5.20
N ILE A 70 22.58 -5.60 -5.91
CA ILE A 70 22.54 -5.85 -7.35
C ILE A 70 23.15 -4.68 -8.13
N ILE A 71 22.81 -3.44 -7.78
CA ILE A 71 23.40 -2.23 -8.37
C ILE A 71 24.91 -2.22 -8.14
N GLY A 72 25.37 -2.50 -6.93
CA GLY A 72 26.82 -2.55 -6.63
C GLY A 72 27.57 -3.62 -7.42
N ARG A 73 26.91 -4.70 -7.85
CA ARG A 73 27.50 -5.77 -8.68
C ARG A 73 27.45 -5.50 -10.18
N ARG A 74 26.50 -4.68 -10.66
CA ARG A 74 26.23 -4.48 -12.09
C ARG A 74 26.50 -3.06 -12.61
N ALA A 75 26.53 -2.06 -11.74
CA ALA A 75 26.78 -0.69 -12.13
C ALA A 75 28.29 -0.41 -12.25
N PRO A 76 28.72 0.37 -13.26
CA PRO A 76 30.07 0.90 -13.29
C PRO A 76 30.41 1.65 -12.01
N SER A 77 31.64 1.49 -11.51
CA SER A 77 32.09 2.05 -10.22
C SER A 77 31.86 3.55 -10.09
N PHE A 78 31.92 4.30 -11.20
CA PHE A 78 31.69 5.75 -11.24
C PHE A 78 30.22 6.17 -11.05
N LEU A 79 29.23 5.30 -11.28
CA LEU A 79 27.80 5.60 -11.08
C LEU A 79 27.24 5.13 -9.74
N THR A 80 27.93 4.19 -9.08
CA THR A 80 27.43 3.50 -7.89
C THR A 80 27.09 4.47 -6.74
N GLY A 81 27.86 5.55 -6.59
CA GLY A 81 27.61 6.59 -5.57
C GLY A 81 26.31 7.36 -5.81
N LEU A 82 26.05 7.78 -7.05
CA LEU A 82 24.84 8.51 -7.44
C LEU A 82 23.60 7.64 -7.28
N THR A 83 23.65 6.38 -7.72
CA THR A 83 22.50 5.47 -7.60
C THR A 83 22.18 5.17 -6.13
N ARG A 84 23.19 4.94 -5.29
CA ARG A 84 23.02 4.72 -3.85
C ARG A 84 22.43 5.95 -3.16
N TYR A 85 22.89 7.15 -3.54
CA TYR A 85 22.35 8.40 -3.03
C TYR A 85 20.87 8.58 -3.40
N ALA A 86 20.49 8.37 -4.67
CA ALA A 86 19.11 8.49 -5.13
C ALA A 86 18.16 7.53 -4.40
N VAL A 87 18.57 6.26 -4.22
CA VAL A 87 17.79 5.26 -3.46
C VAL A 87 17.60 5.70 -2.01
N ASN A 88 18.65 6.22 -1.36
CA ASN A 88 18.59 6.68 0.02
C ASN A 88 17.72 7.93 0.19
N VAL A 89 17.72 8.85 -0.78
CA VAL A 89 16.83 10.03 -0.77
C VAL A 89 15.38 9.60 -0.91
N LEU A 90 15.08 8.68 -1.85
CA LEU A 90 13.73 8.16 -2.06
C LEU A 90 13.18 7.46 -0.80
N ASP A 91 14.00 6.63 -0.16
CA ASP A 91 13.66 5.95 1.10
C ASP A 91 13.46 6.95 2.25
N ARG A 92 14.32 7.97 2.33
CA ARG A 92 14.19 9.02 3.34
C ARG A 92 12.94 9.86 3.14
N ASP A 93 12.56 10.18 1.91
CA ASP A 93 11.35 10.94 1.60
C ASP A 93 10.08 10.13 1.90
N LEU A 94 10.10 8.82 1.62
CA LEU A 94 9.06 7.88 2.05
C LEU A 94 8.91 7.85 3.58
N LYS A 95 10.03 7.94 4.31
CA LYS A 95 10.06 7.94 5.79
C LYS A 95 9.72 9.31 6.41
N ARG A 96 10.11 10.43 5.79
CA ARG A 96 9.90 11.81 6.32
C ARG A 96 8.52 12.39 6.04
N GLY A 97 7.83 11.95 4.99
CA GLY A 97 6.51 12.47 4.59
C GLY A 97 5.33 12.09 5.51
N GLY A 98 5.55 11.87 6.81
CA GLY A 98 4.52 11.43 7.76
C GLY A 98 4.23 9.92 7.74
N GLY A 99 5.00 9.15 6.97
CA GLY A 99 4.85 7.71 6.81
C GLY A 99 3.71 7.30 5.86
N PHE A 100 3.58 6.00 5.66
CA PHE A 100 2.45 5.38 4.97
C PHE A 100 1.82 4.37 5.91
N THR A 101 0.50 4.20 5.86
CA THR A 101 -0.15 3.00 6.39
C THR A 101 -0.32 1.99 5.27
N TYR A 102 -0.32 0.71 5.62
CA TYR A 102 -0.60 -0.38 4.70
C TYR A 102 -1.58 -1.29 5.40
N ARG A 103 -2.80 -1.41 4.87
CA ARG A 103 -3.86 -2.15 5.56
C ARG A 103 -4.47 -3.20 4.65
N ILE A 104 -4.91 -4.28 5.29
CA ILE A 104 -5.67 -5.37 4.68
C ILE A 104 -7.06 -5.37 5.30
N TYR A 105 -8.08 -5.52 4.46
CA TYR A 105 -9.48 -5.58 4.85
C TYR A 105 -10.13 -6.80 4.24
N LEU A 106 -10.97 -7.47 5.02
CA LEU A 106 -11.88 -8.50 4.54
C LEU A 106 -13.31 -7.96 4.65
N PHE A 107 -14.01 -7.96 3.52
CA PHE A 107 -15.42 -7.61 3.44
C PHE A 107 -16.25 -8.79 2.97
N VAL A 108 -17.53 -8.76 3.30
CA VAL A 108 -18.53 -9.70 2.79
C VAL A 108 -19.73 -8.92 2.24
N LYS A 109 -20.26 -9.37 1.10
CA LYS A 109 -21.57 -8.90 0.64
C LYS A 109 -22.64 -9.65 1.40
N ASP A 110 -23.51 -8.91 2.07
CA ASP A 110 -24.69 -9.50 2.67
C ASP A 110 -25.70 -9.96 1.59
N SER A 111 -26.88 -10.41 2.00
CA SER A 111 -27.93 -10.93 1.11
C SER A 111 -28.35 -9.97 0.00
#